data_AF-A0A346N4J4-F1
#
_entry.id   AF-A0A346N4J4-F1
#
_cell.length_a   1.000
_cell.length_b   1.000
_cell.length_c   1.000
_cell.angle_alpha   90.00
_cell.angle_beta   90.00
_cell.angle_gamma   90.00
#
_symmetry.space_group_name_H-M   'P 1'
#
loop_
_entity.id
_entity.type
_entity.pdbx_description
1 polymer ?
#
loop_
_entity_poly.entity_id
_entity_poly.type
_entity_poly.pdbx_seq_one_letter_code
_entity_poly.pdbx_strand_id
1 'polypeptide(L)'
;MTTRMKVAFWTYLVLMVAGAAWGIGFLLRSEFTPYHAAAAGVPWSEVPGNFQIVILALTKLAGGLWVAFTLCIFVLLFLPFRQGARWALWAVPLLMLAQYVAPMPAMTHLTTNTPATPPWALTIGCMVVTLVALLVSVTEKRGG
;
A
#
# COMPACT_ATOMS: atom_id res chain seq x y z
N MET A 1 9.07 -20.93 13.25
CA MET A 1 9.19 -19.45 13.47
C MET A 1 9.17 -19.16 14.96
N THR A 2 10.05 -18.29 15.43
CA THR A 2 10.06 -17.80 16.83
C THR A 2 8.89 -16.85 17.09
N THR A 3 8.63 -16.51 18.35
CA THR A 3 7.52 -15.61 18.72
C THR A 3 7.61 -14.25 18.02
N ARG A 4 8.81 -13.64 17.98
CA ARG A 4 9.03 -12.36 17.28
C ARG A 4 8.75 -12.48 15.77
N MET A 5 9.21 -13.57 15.15
CA MET A 5 8.93 -13.84 13.74
C MET A 5 7.45 -14.07 13.46
N LYS A 6 6.70 -14.70 14.39
CA LYS A 6 5.25 -14.86 14.28
C LYS A 6 4.54 -13.49 14.36
N VAL A 7 4.95 -12.64 15.30
CA VAL A 7 4.41 -11.27 15.43
C VAL A 7 4.64 -10.50 14.13
N ALA A 8 5.87 -10.44 13.63
CA ALA A 8 6.18 -9.77 12.37
C ALA A 8 5.37 -10.35 11.19
N PHE A 9 5.30 -11.68 11.07
CA PHE A 9 4.51 -12.36 10.04
C PHE A 9 3.05 -11.92 10.03
N TRP A 10 2.39 -11.95 11.20
CA TRP A 10 0.97 -11.59 11.30
C TRP A 10 0.75 -10.09 11.06
N THR A 11 1.66 -9.23 11.52
CA THR A 11 1.60 -7.80 11.24
C THR A 11 1.68 -7.52 9.74
N TYR A 12 2.65 -8.12 9.04
CA TYR A 12 2.75 -7.98 7.59
C TYR A 12 1.53 -8.55 6.87
N LEU A 13 1.02 -9.69 7.33
CA LEU A 13 -0.15 -10.32 6.73
C LEU A 13 -1.39 -9.42 6.83
N VAL A 14 -1.66 -8.83 8.00
CA VAL A 14 -2.79 -7.92 8.19
C VAL A 14 -2.67 -6.70 7.27
N LEU A 15 -1.47 -6.10 7.20
CA LEU A 15 -1.21 -4.98 6.29
C LEU A 15 -1.40 -5.37 4.82
N MET A 16 -1.00 -6.57 4.42
CA MET A 16 -1.19 -7.06 3.04
C MET A 16 -2.64 -7.37 2.71
N VAL A 17 -3.42 -7.93 3.64
CA VAL A 17 -4.86 -8.13 3.44
C VAL A 17 -5.58 -6.79 3.30
N ALA A 18 -5.27 -5.83 4.17
CA ALA A 18 -5.81 -4.48 4.08
C ALA A 18 -5.40 -3.79 2.77
N GLY A 19 -4.12 -3.91 2.38
CA GLY A 19 -3.60 -3.40 1.12
C GLY A 19 -4.28 -4.03 -0.11
N ALA A 20 -4.52 -5.34 -0.10
CA ALA A 20 -5.23 -6.03 -1.17
C ALA A 20 -6.67 -5.51 -1.30
N ALA A 21 -7.39 -5.38 -0.18
CA ALA A 21 -8.74 -4.83 -0.16
C ALA A 21 -8.77 -3.40 -0.72
N TRP A 22 -7.78 -2.57 -0.38
CA TRP A 22 -7.63 -1.22 -0.91
C TRP A 22 -7.42 -1.22 -2.44
N GLY A 23 -6.46 -2.01 -2.94
CA GLY A 23 -6.17 -2.10 -4.36
C GLY A 23 -7.35 -2.64 -5.18
N ILE A 24 -8.07 -3.63 -4.66
CA ILE A 24 -9.31 -4.15 -5.25
C ILE A 24 -10.39 -3.06 -5.28
N GLY A 25 -10.53 -2.28 -4.20
CA GLY A 25 -11.47 -1.15 -4.16
C GLY A 25 -11.21 -0.10 -5.25
N PHE A 26 -9.94 0.11 -5.63
CA PHE A 26 -9.57 0.98 -6.76
C PHE A 26 -9.89 0.35 -8.13
N LEU A 27 -9.68 -0.97 -8.28
CA LEU A 27 -10.03 -1.69 -9.51
C LEU A 27 -11.53 -1.68 -9.80
N LEU A 28 -12.34 -1.80 -8.75
CA LEU A 28 -13.80 -1.85 -8.83
C LEU A 28 -14.45 -0.47 -8.83
N ARG A 29 -13.66 0.60 -8.72
CA ARG A 29 -14.15 1.98 -8.65
C ARG A 29 -14.83 2.38 -9.97
N SER A 30 -15.98 3.04 -9.86
CA SER A 30 -16.74 3.60 -10.98
C SER A 30 -16.76 5.14 -11.01
N GLU A 31 -16.21 5.79 -9.98
CA GLU A 31 -16.26 7.24 -9.78
C GLU A 31 -15.12 7.74 -8.89
N PHE A 32 -15.02 9.05 -8.70
CA PHE A 32 -14.05 9.67 -7.80
C PHE A 32 -14.09 9.11 -6.37
N THR A 33 -12.96 9.26 -5.68
CA THR A 33 -12.96 9.28 -4.21
C THR A 33 -13.34 10.69 -3.73
N PRO A 34 -13.77 10.86 -2.48
CA PRO A 34 -14.08 12.19 -1.95
C PRO A 34 -12.92 13.19 -2.13
N TYR A 35 -11.67 12.75 -1.92
CA TYR A 35 -10.51 13.63 -2.12
C TYR A 35 -10.21 13.90 -3.60
N HIS A 36 -10.50 12.97 -4.52
CA HIS A 36 -10.37 13.23 -5.95
C HIS A 36 -11.40 14.27 -6.44
N ALA A 37 -12.63 14.23 -5.91
CA ALA A 37 -13.64 15.25 -6.21
C ALA A 37 -13.21 16.62 -5.65
N ALA A 38 -12.69 16.66 -4.43
CA ALA A 38 -12.13 17.88 -3.85
C ALA A 38 -10.94 18.44 -4.66
N ALA A 39 -10.11 17.56 -5.24
CA ALA A 39 -9.00 17.96 -6.11
C ALA A 39 -9.49 18.50 -7.45
N ALA A 40 -10.50 17.84 -8.04
CA ALA A 40 -11.07 18.23 -9.33
C ALA A 40 -11.93 19.50 -9.25
N GLY A 41 -12.46 19.82 -8.07
CA GLY A 41 -13.33 20.98 -7.85
C GLY A 41 -14.74 20.84 -8.43
N VAL A 42 -15.09 19.66 -8.96
CA VAL A 42 -16.39 19.36 -9.57
C VAL A 42 -16.86 17.96 -9.15
N PRO A 43 -18.18 17.72 -9.08
CA PRO A 43 -18.70 16.37 -8.86
C PRO A 43 -18.42 15.47 -10.06
N TRP A 44 -18.39 14.15 -9.83
CA TRP A 44 -18.11 13.17 -10.89
C TRP A 44 -19.05 13.29 -12.09
N SER A 45 -20.33 13.59 -11.85
CA SER A 45 -21.36 13.76 -12.88
C SER A 45 -21.10 14.90 -13.86
N GLU A 46 -20.28 15.89 -13.48
CA GLU A 46 -19.96 17.05 -14.32
C GLU A 46 -18.65 16.86 -15.10
N VAL A 47 -17.88 15.80 -14.81
CA VAL A 47 -16.68 15.46 -15.57
C VAL A 47 -17.09 14.98 -16.96
N PRO A 48 -16.53 15.54 -18.07
CA PRO A 48 -16.88 15.07 -19.40
C PRO A 48 -16.51 13.58 -19.57
N GLY A 49 -17.36 12.82 -20.27
CA GLY A 49 -17.26 11.36 -20.35
C GLY A 49 -15.89 10.83 -20.82
N ASN A 50 -15.23 11.51 -21.77
CA ASN A 50 -13.89 11.11 -22.21
C ASN A 50 -12.84 11.23 -21.10
N PHE A 51 -12.93 12.27 -20.26
CA PHE A 51 -12.06 12.40 -19.09
C PHE A 51 -12.40 11.38 -18.01
N GLN A 52 -13.68 11.07 -17.81
CA GLN A 52 -14.08 10.00 -16.88
C GLN A 52 -13.43 8.66 -17.25
N ILE A 53 -13.41 8.30 -18.53
CA ILE A 53 -12.77 7.07 -19.02
C ILE A 53 -11.28 7.06 -18.68
N VAL A 54 -10.55 8.15 -18.97
CA VAL A 54 -9.11 8.25 -18.69
C VAL A 54 -8.82 8.18 -17.21
N ILE A 55 -9.58 8.91 -16.39
CA ILE A 55 -9.43 8.93 -14.93
C ILE A 55 -9.67 7.52 -14.34
N LEU A 56 -10.73 6.84 -14.78
CA LEU A 56 -11.02 5.48 -14.34
C LEU A 56 -9.93 4.50 -14.80
N ALA A 57 -9.42 4.65 -16.03
CA ALA A 57 -8.32 3.82 -16.51
C ALA A 57 -7.07 3.97 -15.62
N LEU A 58 -6.71 5.19 -15.24
CA LEU A 58 -5.58 5.45 -14.33
C LEU A 58 -5.86 4.95 -12.89
N THR A 59 -7.09 5.10 -12.40
CA THR A 59 -7.50 4.60 -11.08
C THR A 59 -7.41 3.08 -11.02
N LYS A 60 -7.87 2.40 -12.07
CA LYS A 60 -7.80 0.94 -12.20
C LYS A 60 -6.36 0.48 -12.37
N LEU A 61 -5.54 1.19 -13.13
CA LEU A 61 -4.11 0.89 -13.25
C LEU A 61 -3.42 0.98 -11.88
N ALA A 62 -3.68 2.04 -11.11
CA ALA A 62 -3.13 2.19 -9.77
C ALA A 62 -3.57 1.05 -8.84
N GLY A 63 -4.85 0.70 -8.84
CA GLY A 63 -5.38 -0.44 -8.09
C GLY A 63 -4.75 -1.78 -8.51
N GLY A 64 -4.61 -2.01 -9.82
CA GLY A 64 -4.01 -3.22 -10.38
C GLY A 64 -2.54 -3.37 -10.02
N LEU A 65 -1.75 -2.30 -10.12
CA LEU A 65 -0.36 -2.28 -9.67
C LEU A 65 -0.27 -2.56 -8.16
N TRP A 66 -1.15 -1.96 -7.35
CA TRP A 66 -1.20 -2.20 -5.91
C TRP A 66 -1.48 -3.66 -5.57
N VAL A 67 -2.44 -4.28 -6.24
CA VAL A 67 -2.76 -5.72 -6.07
C VAL A 67 -1.58 -6.58 -6.52
N ALA A 68 -0.96 -6.29 -7.67
CA ALA A 68 0.18 -7.05 -8.18
C ALA A 68 1.37 -7.03 -7.21
N PHE A 69 1.73 -5.85 -6.68
CA PHE A 69 2.79 -5.73 -5.67
C PHE A 69 2.43 -6.49 -4.38
N THR A 70 1.18 -6.38 -3.95
CA THR A 70 0.69 -7.10 -2.76
C THR A 70 0.81 -8.62 -2.94
N LEU A 71 0.49 -9.15 -4.14
CA LEU A 71 0.67 -10.57 -4.46
C LEU A 71 2.14 -11.00 -4.42
N CYS A 72 3.06 -10.19 -4.96
CA CYS A 72 4.50 -10.46 -4.85
C CYS A 72 4.95 -10.56 -3.39
N ILE A 73 4.49 -9.62 -2.54
CA ILE A 73 4.82 -9.63 -1.11
C ILE A 73 4.19 -10.83 -0.40
N PHE A 74 2.97 -11.24 -0.77
CA PHE A 74 2.35 -12.48 -0.27
C PHE A 74 3.25 -13.70 -0.54
N VAL A 75 3.75 -13.87 -1.76
CA VAL A 75 4.66 -14.97 -2.10
C VAL A 75 5.91 -14.93 -1.21
N LEU A 76 6.52 -13.75 -1.05
CA LEU A 76 7.71 -13.59 -0.21
C LEU A 76 7.44 -13.84 1.28
N LEU A 77 6.26 -13.45 1.76
CA LEU A 77 5.86 -13.64 3.15
C LEU A 77 5.61 -15.12 3.47
N PHE A 78 4.91 -15.84 2.59
CA PHE A 78 4.52 -17.24 2.84
C PHE A 78 5.60 -18.26 2.50
N LEU A 79 6.51 -17.96 1.58
CA LEU A 79 7.59 -18.85 1.19
C LEU A 79 8.90 -18.51 1.94
N PRO A 80 9.76 -17.58 1.48
CA PRO A 80 11.09 -17.41 2.05
C PRO A 80 11.06 -16.79 3.46
N PHE A 81 10.15 -15.87 3.77
CA PHE A 81 10.08 -15.28 5.13
C PHE A 81 9.65 -16.31 6.17
N ARG A 82 8.61 -17.11 5.87
CA ARG A 82 8.13 -18.19 6.75
C ARG A 82 9.19 -19.28 6.96
N GLN A 83 9.99 -19.58 5.94
CA GLN A 83 11.14 -20.49 6.01
C GLN A 83 12.34 -19.87 6.75
N GLY A 84 12.30 -18.58 7.05
CA GLY A 84 13.36 -17.88 7.77
C GLY A 84 14.56 -17.51 6.92
N ALA A 85 14.41 -17.37 5.60
CA ALA A 85 15.48 -16.88 4.74
C ALA A 85 15.90 -15.45 5.17
N ARG A 86 17.21 -15.24 5.39
CA ARG A 86 17.75 -13.97 5.94
C ARG A 86 17.43 -12.76 5.05
N TRP A 87 17.48 -12.92 3.73
CA TRP A 87 17.18 -11.84 2.78
C TRP A 87 15.70 -11.42 2.81
N ALA A 88 14.78 -12.37 3.09
CA ALA A 88 13.35 -12.10 3.11
C ALA A 88 12.93 -11.21 4.30
N LEU A 89 13.70 -11.22 5.39
CA LEU A 89 13.52 -10.33 6.54
C LEU A 89 13.59 -8.85 6.13
N TRP A 90 14.37 -8.54 5.11
CA TRP A 90 14.51 -7.19 4.56
C TRP A 90 13.61 -6.99 3.34
N ALA A 91 13.56 -7.97 2.43
CA ALA A 91 12.82 -7.82 1.18
C ALA A 91 11.32 -7.56 1.38
N VAL A 92 10.67 -8.28 2.31
CA VAL A 92 9.24 -8.09 2.61
C VAL A 92 8.94 -6.65 3.05
N PRO A 93 9.51 -6.14 4.16
CA PRO A 93 9.21 -4.79 4.61
C PRO A 93 9.71 -3.70 3.64
N LEU A 94 10.82 -3.91 2.94
CA LEU A 94 11.30 -2.92 1.95
C LEU A 94 10.32 -2.77 0.78
N LEU A 95 9.76 -3.87 0.26
CA LEU A 95 8.75 -3.80 -0.78
C LEU A 95 7.44 -3.16 -0.29
N MET A 96 7.03 -3.46 0.95
CA MET A 96 5.89 -2.80 1.58
C MET A 96 6.12 -1.29 1.72
N LEU A 97 7.30 -0.87 2.19
CA LEU A 97 7.66 0.55 2.29
C LEU A 97 7.69 1.22 0.91
N ALA A 98 8.28 0.57 -0.10
CA ALA A 98 8.29 1.08 -1.46
C ALA A 98 6.85 1.30 -2.00
N GLN A 99 5.94 0.37 -1.72
CA GLN A 99 4.53 0.49 -2.08
C GLN A 99 3.84 1.69 -1.42
N TYR A 100 4.17 2.02 -0.17
CA TYR A 100 3.62 3.20 0.53
C TYR A 100 4.31 4.52 0.14
N VAL A 101 5.59 4.48 -0.26
CA VAL A 101 6.34 5.66 -0.71
C VAL A 101 5.94 6.06 -2.15
N ALA A 102 5.67 5.09 -3.01
CA ALA A 102 5.33 5.32 -4.42
C ALA A 102 4.21 6.37 -4.66
N PRO A 103 3.07 6.38 -3.93
CA PRO A 103 2.03 7.39 -4.12
C PRO A 103 2.35 8.76 -3.51
N MET A 104 3.37 8.89 -2.65
CA MET A 104 3.64 10.13 -1.91
C MET A 104 3.87 11.36 -2.81
N PRO A 105 4.61 11.31 -3.93
CA PRO A 105 4.76 12.47 -4.81
C PRO A 105 3.41 12.99 -5.33
N ALA A 106 2.51 12.09 -5.72
CA ALA A 106 1.17 12.46 -6.16
C ALA A 106 0.32 13.03 -5.01
N MET A 107 0.39 12.43 -3.81
CA MET A 107 -0.31 12.94 -2.63
C MET A 107 0.19 14.34 -2.24
N THR A 108 1.51 14.56 -2.28
CA THR A 108 2.10 15.88 -2.01
C THR A 108 1.62 16.89 -3.04
N HIS A 109 1.70 16.54 -4.33
CA HIS A 109 1.26 17.42 -5.41
C HIS A 109 -0.22 17.82 -5.26
N LEU A 110 -1.11 16.87 -4.93
CA LEU A 110 -2.51 17.16 -4.65
C LEU A 110 -2.69 18.08 -3.45
N THR A 111 -1.99 17.80 -2.35
CA THR A 111 -2.10 18.56 -1.09
C THR A 111 -1.63 20.00 -1.25
N THR A 112 -0.60 20.24 -2.07
CA THR A 112 -0.02 21.58 -2.24
C THR A 112 -0.70 22.42 -3.31
N ASN A 113 -1.46 21.80 -4.23
CA ASN A 113 -2.08 22.50 -5.37
C ASN A 113 -3.60 22.48 -5.36
N THR A 114 -4.24 21.76 -4.43
CA THR A 114 -5.70 21.63 -4.36
C THR A 114 -6.20 21.61 -2.90
N PRO A 115 -7.50 21.82 -2.64
CA PRO A 115 -8.09 21.63 -1.31
C PRO A 115 -8.16 20.17 -0.84
N ALA A 116 -7.76 19.20 -1.68
CA ALA A 116 -7.90 17.79 -1.36
C ALA A 116 -7.00 17.37 -0.19
N THR A 117 -7.51 16.44 0.61
CA THR A 117 -6.73 15.80 1.68
C THR A 117 -6.59 14.31 1.37
N PRO A 118 -5.51 13.90 0.68
CA PRO A 118 -5.17 12.48 0.51
C PRO A 118 -4.99 11.78 1.87
N PRO A 119 -5.06 10.43 1.93
CA PRO A 119 -5.05 9.67 3.18
C PRO A 119 -3.63 9.56 3.81
N TRP A 120 -2.99 10.69 4.12
CA TRP A 120 -1.64 10.78 4.69
C TRP A 120 -1.47 9.98 5.98
N ALA A 121 -2.40 10.12 6.92
CA ALA A 121 -2.33 9.45 8.20
C ALA A 121 -2.33 7.92 8.05
N LEU A 122 -3.13 7.39 7.12
CA LEU A 122 -3.16 5.95 6.84
C LEU A 122 -1.84 5.48 6.22
N THR A 123 -1.33 6.20 5.21
CA THR A 123 -0.06 5.86 4.55
C THR A 123 1.10 5.85 5.56
N ILE A 124 1.25 6.92 6.35
CA ILE A 124 2.31 7.04 7.35
C ILE A 124 2.15 5.99 8.46
N GLY A 125 0.92 5.75 8.92
CA GLY A 125 0.62 4.73 9.92
C GLY A 125 1.06 3.34 9.46
N CYS A 126 0.73 2.95 8.22
CA CYS A 126 1.15 1.68 7.64
C CYS A 126 2.68 1.57 7.53
N MET A 127 3.38 2.65 7.18
CA MET A 127 4.84 2.68 7.15
C MET A 127 5.45 2.49 8.54
N VAL A 128 4.94 3.19 9.55
CA VAL A 128 5.41 3.06 10.94
C VAL A 128 5.20 1.63 11.44
N VAL A 129 4.02 1.05 11.22
CA VAL A 129 3.74 -0.35 11.60
C VAL A 129 4.68 -1.32 10.88
N THR A 130 4.96 -1.08 9.60
CA THR A 130 5.91 -1.89 8.81
C THR A 130 7.33 -1.81 9.38
N LEU A 131 7.79 -0.60 9.75
CA LEU A 131 9.10 -0.38 10.37
C LEU A 131 9.21 -1.05 11.75
N VAL A 132 8.17 -0.96 12.58
CA VAL A 132 8.13 -1.64 13.89
C VAL A 132 8.21 -3.15 13.70
N ALA A 133 7.43 -3.72 12.79
CA ALA A 133 7.49 -5.15 12.48
C ALA A 133 8.86 -5.58 11.95
N LEU A 134 9.52 -4.73 11.14
CA LEU A 134 10.89 -4.96 10.68
C LEU A 134 11.85 -5.04 11.87
N LEU A 135 11.84 -4.04 12.76
CA LEU A 135 12.69 -4.02 13.96
C LEU A 135 12.47 -5.25 14.84
N VAL A 136 11.22 -5.67 15.03
CA VAL A 136 10.88 -6.91 15.78
C VAL A 136 11.48 -8.15 15.12
N SER A 137 11.47 -8.20 13.78
CA SER A 137 11.98 -9.36 13.02
C SER A 137 13.51 -9.45 12.97
N VAL A 138 14.21 -8.31 12.89
CA VAL A 138 15.69 -8.28 12.73
C VAL A 138 16.47 -8.29 14.04
N THR A 139 15.87 -7.86 15.14
CA THR A 139 16.50 -7.88 16.48
C THR A 139 16.49 -9.27 17.13
N GLU A 140 15.98 -10.28 16.43
CA GLU A 140 16.07 -11.66 16.86
C GLU A 140 17.52 -12.16 16.77
N LYS A 141 18.13 -12.45 17.93
CA LYS A 141 19.41 -13.19 17.98
C LYS A 141 19.18 -14.59 17.44
N ARG A 142 19.54 -14.83 16.17
CA ARG A 142 19.69 -16.17 15.64
C ARG A 142 21.11 -16.62 15.92
N GLY A 143 21.27 -17.64 16.77
CA GLY A 143 22.54 -18.33 16.96
C GLY A 143 23.15 -18.66 15.61
N GLY A 144 24.45 -18.37 15.47
CA GLY A 144 25.24 -18.75 14.29
C GLY A 144 25.24 -20.25 14.09
#